data_AF-A0A938BQF8-F1
#
_entry.id   AF-A0A938BQF8-F1
#
_cell.length_a   1.000
_cell.length_b   1.000
_cell.length_c   1.000
_cell.angle_alpha   90.00
_cell.angle_beta   90.00
_cell.angle_gamma   90.00
#
_symmetry.space_group_name_H-M   'P 1'
#
loop_
_entity.id
_entity.type
_entity.pdbx_description
1 polymer ?
#
loop_
_entity_poly.entity_id
_entity_poly.type
_entity_poly.pdbx_seq_one_letter_code
_entity_poly.pdbx_strand_id
1 'polypeptide(L)'
;MKDGRLEAKRIADSVGYVRVPPPTARGSEFLADFQATVEGLGDVKTLIVDLRWPVALGYRVIDPVLQFFVRGRLQMSPVMRRVHLGWNEDNSHSAYQQKWEVSAGTGLRPIQQAEWFVAALSPGTDFSKLKPIDTPTVLLVNRPFASRYYRALDALQSQPGVAVVFEPSGPPLGEPPFRLAFPEGVAVQLSTDLLVGHSGQAGFRPDIVTDGPIAPDQLAAVAERALAAESRESRVESRPPCWWI
;
A
#
# COMPACT_ATOMS: atom_id res chain seq x y z
N MET A 1 -9.09 -22.14 7.26
CA MET A 1 -8.17 -21.10 6.75
C MET A 1 -6.77 -21.67 6.82
N LYS A 2 -6.15 -21.97 5.68
CA LYS A 2 -4.77 -22.47 5.64
C LYS A 2 -3.80 -21.31 5.89
N ASP A 3 -3.06 -21.45 6.98
CA ASP A 3 -1.82 -20.81 7.41
C ASP A 3 -1.59 -19.33 7.11
N GLY A 4 -1.75 -18.49 8.14
CA GLY A 4 -1.24 -17.12 8.20
C GLY A 4 0.27 -17.07 8.44
N ARG A 5 1.04 -17.91 7.75
CA ARG A 5 2.50 -17.99 7.89
C ARG A 5 3.18 -17.19 6.78
N LEU A 6 4.39 -16.74 7.07
CA LEU A 6 5.33 -16.27 6.06
C LEU A 6 5.70 -17.44 5.15
N GLU A 7 5.47 -17.30 3.86
CA GLU A 7 5.84 -18.31 2.85
C GLU A 7 6.81 -17.68 1.86
N ALA A 8 7.82 -18.43 1.44
CA ALA A 8 8.72 -17.99 0.38
C ALA A 8 9.11 -19.14 -0.52
N LYS A 9 9.25 -18.84 -1.81
CA LYS A 9 9.69 -19.80 -2.83
C LYS A 9 10.24 -19.06 -4.04
N ARG A 10 11.13 -19.73 -4.78
CA ARG A 10 11.43 -19.34 -6.16
C ARG A 10 10.31 -19.85 -7.06
N ILE A 11 9.72 -18.97 -7.86
CA ILE A 11 8.68 -19.35 -8.83
C ILE A 11 9.23 -19.42 -10.26
N ALA A 12 10.43 -18.87 -10.47
CA ALA A 12 11.28 -19.05 -11.64
C ALA A 12 12.74 -18.89 -11.20
N ASP A 13 13.70 -19.24 -12.06
CA ASP A 13 15.14 -19.22 -11.74
C ASP A 13 15.61 -17.87 -11.18
N SER A 14 15.05 -16.78 -11.69
CA SER A 14 15.39 -15.40 -11.33
C SER A 14 14.31 -14.67 -10.53
N VAL A 15 13.20 -15.33 -10.16
CA VAL A 15 12.04 -14.68 -9.52
C VAL A 15 11.73 -15.31 -8.17
N GLY A 16 11.98 -14.54 -7.12
CA GLY A 16 11.56 -14.84 -5.76
C GLY A 16 10.11 -14.43 -5.51
N TYR A 17 9.38 -15.20 -4.71
CA TYR A 17 8.04 -14.89 -4.25
C TYR A 17 8.01 -15.03 -2.72
N VAL A 18 7.46 -14.02 -2.05
CA VAL A 18 7.24 -14.03 -0.60
C VAL A 18 5.80 -13.62 -0.31
N ARG A 19 5.08 -14.45 0.44
CA ARG A 19 3.74 -14.15 0.94
C ARG A 19 3.82 -13.64 2.37
N VAL A 20 3.40 -12.41 2.56
CA VAL A 20 3.46 -11.73 3.85
C VAL A 20 2.13 -11.89 4.58
N PRO A 21 2.12 -12.51 5.77
CA PRO A 21 0.91 -12.65 6.56
C PRO A 21 0.43 -11.28 7.07
N PRO A 22 -0.88 -11.14 7.36
CA PRO A 22 -1.40 -9.91 7.96
C PRO A 22 -0.77 -9.69 9.36
N PRO A 23 -0.61 -8.42 9.80
CA PRO A 23 -0.10 -8.07 11.13
C PRO A 23 -0.57 -8.94 12.30
N THR A 24 -1.85 -9.31 12.33
CA THR A 24 -2.44 -10.12 13.42
C THR A 24 -1.93 -11.56 13.50
N ALA A 25 -1.22 -12.05 12.48
CA ALA A 25 -0.68 -13.40 12.42
C ALA A 25 0.86 -13.43 12.57
N ARG A 26 1.49 -12.30 12.90
CA ARG A 26 2.95 -12.16 12.99
C ARG A 26 3.42 -12.35 14.43
N GLY A 27 4.57 -13.00 14.60
CA GLY A 27 5.30 -13.05 15.86
C GLY A 27 6.20 -11.83 16.08
N SER A 28 6.79 -11.71 17.27
CA SER A 28 7.71 -10.62 17.64
C SER A 28 8.98 -10.56 16.78
N GLU A 29 9.44 -11.70 16.27
CA GLU A 29 10.66 -11.83 15.45
C GLU A 29 10.39 -11.69 13.95
N PHE A 30 9.13 -11.44 13.56
CA PHE A 30 8.69 -11.51 12.17
C PHE A 30 9.51 -10.66 11.20
N LEU A 31 9.98 -9.47 11.60
CA LEU A 31 10.78 -8.61 10.71
C LEU A 31 12.15 -9.21 10.41
N ALA A 32 12.77 -9.85 11.40
CA ALA A 32 14.03 -10.57 11.21
C ALA A 32 13.80 -11.82 10.35
N ASP A 33 12.73 -12.58 10.63
CA ASP A 33 12.34 -13.76 9.83
C ASP A 33 12.05 -13.38 8.37
N PHE A 34 11.38 -12.26 8.15
CA PHE A 34 11.08 -11.74 6.83
C PHE A 34 12.36 -11.44 6.04
N GLN A 35 13.30 -10.70 6.63
CA GLN A 35 14.56 -10.40 5.97
C GLN A 35 15.37 -11.68 5.70
N ALA A 36 15.52 -12.56 6.70
CA ALA A 36 16.24 -13.82 6.55
C ALA A 36 15.61 -14.71 5.47
N THR A 37 14.28 -14.70 5.36
CA THR A 37 13.54 -15.42 4.33
C THR A 37 13.81 -14.86 2.93
N VAL A 38 13.83 -13.53 2.78
CA VAL A 38 14.17 -12.88 1.50
C VAL A 38 15.63 -13.17 1.12
N GLU A 39 16.57 -13.06 2.07
CA GLU A 39 17.98 -13.40 1.86
C GLU A 39 18.17 -14.89 1.51
N GLY A 40 17.39 -15.76 2.15
CA GLY A 40 17.38 -17.21 1.91
C GLY A 40 16.85 -17.62 0.53
N LEU A 41 16.16 -16.73 -0.18
CA LEU A 41 15.85 -16.95 -1.59
C LEU A 41 17.10 -16.94 -2.46
N GLY A 42 18.24 -16.44 -1.99
CA GLY A 42 19.50 -16.35 -2.74
C GLY A 42 19.47 -15.27 -3.82
N ASP A 43 20.31 -15.41 -4.85
CA ASP A 43 20.37 -14.43 -5.95
C ASP A 43 19.11 -14.54 -6.84
N VAL A 44 18.22 -13.56 -6.72
CA VAL A 44 17.01 -13.39 -7.54
C VAL A 44 17.04 -11.98 -8.13
N LYS A 45 16.65 -11.86 -9.41
CA LYS A 45 16.61 -10.57 -10.12
C LYS A 45 15.33 -9.78 -9.85
N THR A 46 14.27 -10.48 -9.44
CA THR A 46 12.97 -9.89 -9.14
C THR A 46 12.37 -10.55 -7.91
N LEU A 47 11.79 -9.74 -7.03
CA LEU A 47 11.06 -10.19 -5.86
C LEU A 47 9.57 -9.82 -6.00
N ILE A 48 8.69 -10.79 -5.85
CA ILE A 48 7.25 -10.56 -5.71
C ILE A 48 6.90 -10.64 -4.23
N VAL A 49 6.28 -9.60 -3.71
CA VAL A 49 5.84 -9.53 -2.30
C VAL A 49 4.33 -9.49 -2.29
N ASP A 50 3.73 -10.59 -1.88
CA ASP A 50 2.28 -10.77 -1.84
C ASP A 50 1.72 -10.29 -0.51
N LEU A 51 1.03 -9.16 -0.59
CA LEU A 51 0.39 -8.42 0.49
C LEU A 51 -1.14 -8.49 0.38
N ARG A 52 -1.68 -9.44 -0.40
CA ARG A 52 -3.14 -9.63 -0.56
C ARG A 52 -3.73 -10.25 0.70
N TRP A 53 -4.14 -9.41 1.65
CA TRP A 53 -4.71 -9.86 2.92
C TRP A 53 -6.21 -10.07 2.84
N PRO A 54 -6.76 -11.11 3.51
CA PRO A 54 -8.18 -11.42 3.40
C PRO A 54 -9.10 -10.39 4.05
N VAL A 55 -8.57 -9.53 4.94
CA VAL A 55 -9.36 -8.59 5.74
C VAL A 55 -8.70 -7.21 5.81
N ALA A 56 -9.54 -6.19 5.93
CA ALA A 56 -9.11 -4.84 6.25
C ALA A 56 -8.68 -4.77 7.72
N LEU A 57 -7.51 -4.18 7.96
CA LEU A 57 -6.99 -4.03 9.32
C LEU A 57 -7.22 -2.60 9.84
N GLY A 58 -7.69 -2.49 11.08
CA GLY A 58 -7.93 -1.21 11.74
C GLY A 58 -6.67 -0.45 12.18
N TYR A 59 -5.47 -1.01 11.98
CA TYR A 59 -4.20 -0.40 12.40
C TYR A 59 -3.92 0.91 11.68
N ARG A 60 -3.77 2.02 12.41
CA ARG A 60 -3.49 3.38 11.86
C ARG A 60 -2.04 3.61 11.45
N VAL A 61 -1.19 2.63 11.69
CA VAL A 61 0.25 2.69 11.46
C VAL A 61 0.60 2.02 10.13
N ILE A 62 1.62 2.54 9.45
CA ILE A 62 2.18 1.95 8.22
C ILE A 62 2.75 0.57 8.56
N ASP A 63 2.47 -0.43 7.73
CA ASP A 63 3.04 -1.75 7.93
C ASP A 63 4.59 -1.70 7.82
N PRO A 64 5.34 -2.17 8.83
CA PRO A 64 6.81 -2.15 8.80
C PRO A 64 7.43 -2.87 7.61
N VAL A 65 6.74 -3.86 7.02
CA VAL A 65 7.22 -4.57 5.83
C VAL A 65 7.49 -3.62 4.67
N LEU A 66 6.66 -2.58 4.52
CA LEU A 66 6.83 -1.58 3.46
C LEU A 66 8.15 -0.80 3.60
N GLN A 67 8.69 -0.69 4.82
CA GLN A 67 9.93 0.07 5.07
C GLN A 67 11.20 -0.67 4.64
N PHE A 68 11.14 -2.00 4.42
CA PHE A 68 12.25 -2.73 3.81
C PHE A 68 12.52 -2.24 2.39
N PHE A 69 11.49 -1.80 1.67
CA PHE A 69 11.64 -1.38 0.28
C PHE A 69 12.01 0.10 0.14
N VAL A 70 12.29 0.79 1.24
CA VAL A 70 12.57 2.23 1.23
C VAL A 70 14.09 2.44 1.21
N ARG A 71 14.63 2.82 0.05
CA ARG A 71 16.09 3.03 -0.13
C ARG A 71 16.63 4.30 0.54
N GLY A 72 15.78 5.31 0.66
CA GLY A 72 16.07 6.60 1.27
C GLY A 72 14.79 7.22 1.79
N ARG A 73 14.87 8.34 2.49
CA ARG A 73 13.66 8.99 3.04
C ARG A 73 12.73 9.41 1.89
N LEU A 74 11.53 8.83 1.85
CA LEU A 74 10.51 9.16 0.87
C LEU A 74 9.49 10.10 1.49
N GLN A 75 9.00 11.03 0.70
CA GLN A 75 7.84 11.83 1.06
C GLN A 75 6.59 11.04 0.65
N MET A 76 5.62 10.84 1.55
CA MET A 76 4.33 10.31 1.10
C MET A 76 3.52 11.40 0.44
N SER A 77 2.69 11.01 -0.52
CA SER A 77 1.92 11.96 -1.31
C SER A 77 0.87 12.67 -0.43
N PRO A 78 0.64 13.95 -0.71
CA PRO A 78 -0.34 14.73 0.02
C PRO A 78 -1.75 14.18 -0.23
N VAL A 79 -2.62 14.40 0.76
CA VAL A 79 -4.04 14.08 0.65
C VAL A 79 -4.81 15.38 0.78
N MET A 80 -5.67 15.64 -0.20
CA MET A 80 -6.67 16.69 -0.15
C MET A 80 -7.92 16.12 0.49
N ARG A 81 -8.46 16.80 1.50
CA ARG A 81 -9.74 16.42 2.11
C ARG A 81 -10.68 17.60 2.14
N ARG A 82 -11.98 17.33 1.98
CA ARG A 82 -13.01 18.35 2.20
C ARG A 82 -13.25 18.44 3.70
N VAL A 83 -13.07 19.62 4.26
CA VAL A 83 -13.44 19.89 5.66
C VAL A 83 -14.59 20.87 5.73
N HIS A 84 -15.45 20.62 6.70
CA HIS A 84 -16.59 21.48 7.02
C HIS A 84 -16.20 22.31 8.24
N LEU A 85 -16.34 23.63 8.11
CA LEU A 85 -16.27 24.57 9.22
C LEU A 85 -17.67 25.12 9.43
N GLY A 86 -18.24 24.89 10.61
CA GLY A 86 -19.60 25.29 10.95
C GLY A 86 -20.18 24.42 12.07
N TRP A 87 -21.23 24.91 12.72
CA TRP A 87 -22.00 24.16 13.71
C TRP A 87 -23.14 23.43 13.00
N ASN A 88 -23.43 22.18 13.39
CA ASN A 88 -24.54 21.39 12.81
C ASN A 88 -25.91 22.12 12.88
N GLU A 89 -26.03 23.11 13.76
CA GLU A 89 -27.26 23.83 14.07
C GLU A 89 -27.41 25.19 13.34
N ASP A 90 -26.33 25.72 12.74
CA ASP A 90 -26.36 26.97 11.97
C ASP A 90 -25.78 26.77 10.57
N ASN A 91 -26.69 26.65 9.60
CA ASN A 91 -26.39 26.49 8.18
C ASN A 91 -26.48 27.81 7.40
N SER A 92 -26.43 28.96 8.08
CA SER A 92 -26.38 30.26 7.39
C SER A 92 -25.13 30.33 6.50
N HIS A 93 -25.23 31.05 5.37
CA HIS A 93 -24.16 31.15 4.36
C HIS A 93 -22.84 31.71 4.96
N SER A 94 -22.93 32.46 6.07
CA SER A 94 -21.77 32.96 6.83
C SER A 94 -21.13 31.93 7.77
N ALA A 95 -21.91 30.98 8.29
CA ALA A 95 -21.49 30.00 9.29
C ALA A 95 -21.06 28.66 8.66
N TYR A 96 -21.66 28.26 7.55
CA TYR A 96 -21.32 27.04 6.82
C TYR A 96 -20.28 27.32 5.74
N GLN A 97 -19.02 26.99 6.03
CA GLN A 97 -17.92 27.10 5.08
C GLN A 97 -17.34 25.73 4.75
N GLN A 98 -17.08 25.50 3.47
CA GLN A 98 -16.37 24.32 3.00
C GLN A 98 -15.05 24.75 2.39
N LYS A 99 -13.97 24.09 2.80
CA LYS A 99 -12.65 24.29 2.22
C LYS A 99 -11.97 22.96 1.96
N TRP A 100 -11.05 22.96 1.01
CA TRP A 100 -10.11 21.86 0.81
C TRP A 100 -8.91 22.08 1.71
N GLU A 101 -8.63 21.12 2.58
CA GLU A 101 -7.39 21.07 3.34
C GLU A 101 -6.43 20.08 2.69
N VAL A 102 -5.17 20.50 2.53
CA VAL A 102 -4.10 19.63 2.07
C VAL A 102 -3.27 19.20 3.27
N SER A 103 -3.28 17.90 3.57
CA SER A 103 -2.33 17.32 4.52
C SER A 103 -1.05 17.02 3.76
N ALA A 104 0.00 17.83 4.03
CA ALA A 104 1.36 17.50 3.62
C ALA A 104 1.65 16.08 4.14
N GLY A 105 2.02 15.16 3.25
CA GLY A 105 2.23 13.77 3.66
C GLY A 105 3.31 13.64 4.72
N THR A 106 3.32 12.52 5.41
CA THR A 106 4.40 12.20 6.34
C THR A 106 5.55 11.50 5.61
N GLY A 107 6.74 11.54 6.18
CA GLY A 107 7.88 10.85 5.60
C GLY A 107 7.79 9.34 5.83
N LEU A 108 8.04 8.55 4.79
CA LEU A 108 8.28 7.12 4.89
C LEU A 108 9.80 6.90 4.96
N ARG A 109 10.26 6.21 6.02
CA ARG A 109 11.69 6.03 6.30
C ARG A 109 12.13 4.58 6.04
N PRO A 110 13.42 4.34 5.72
CA PRO A 110 14.01 3.02 5.70
C PRO A 110 13.77 2.27 7.02
N ILE A 111 13.71 0.93 6.96
CA ILE A 111 13.43 0.07 8.12
C ILE A 111 14.36 0.35 9.32
N GLN A 112 15.63 0.67 9.07
CA GLN A 112 16.63 1.01 10.10
C GLN A 112 16.30 2.28 10.89
N GLN A 113 15.47 3.15 10.32
CA GLN A 113 15.04 4.42 10.90
C GLN A 113 13.54 4.37 11.25
N ALA A 114 13.03 3.17 11.57
CA ALA A 114 11.65 2.99 11.97
C ALA A 114 11.26 3.96 13.10
N GLU A 115 10.10 4.60 12.94
CA GLU A 115 9.60 5.53 13.95
C GLU A 115 9.13 4.77 15.19
N TRP A 116 9.08 5.45 16.35
CA TRP A 116 8.80 4.82 17.64
C TRP A 116 7.51 3.97 17.65
N PHE A 117 6.48 4.39 16.91
CA PHE A 117 5.21 3.67 16.83
C PHE A 117 5.29 2.40 15.98
N VAL A 118 6.25 2.32 15.05
CA VAL A 118 6.56 1.07 14.33
C VAL A 118 7.34 0.14 15.26
N ALA A 119 8.32 0.68 15.99
CA ALA A 119 9.07 -0.10 16.98
C ALA A 119 8.15 -0.72 18.05
N ALA A 120 7.10 0.01 18.44
CA ALA A 120 6.08 -0.50 19.37
C ALA A 120 5.29 -1.70 18.83
N LEU A 121 5.18 -1.88 17.51
CA LEU A 121 4.51 -3.03 16.88
C LEU A 121 5.42 -4.27 16.78
N SER A 122 6.73 -4.10 16.94
CA SER A 122 7.73 -5.16 16.84
C SER A 122 8.68 -5.15 18.04
N PRO A 123 8.17 -5.36 19.26
CA PRO A 123 8.99 -5.33 20.47
C PRO A 123 10.12 -6.37 20.39
N GLY A 124 11.33 -5.95 20.78
CA GLY A 124 12.52 -6.79 20.73
C GLY A 124 13.24 -6.84 19.38
N THR A 125 12.68 -6.24 18.32
CA THR A 125 13.39 -6.12 17.04
C THR A 125 14.50 -5.09 17.13
N ASP A 126 15.72 -5.51 16.80
CA ASP A 126 16.86 -4.62 16.61
C ASP A 126 16.88 -4.06 15.18
N PHE A 127 16.18 -2.95 14.97
CA PHE A 127 16.05 -2.31 13.65
C PHE A 127 17.39 -1.92 13.03
N SER A 128 18.46 -1.73 13.82
CA SER A 128 19.78 -1.38 13.30
C SER A 128 20.44 -2.51 12.50
N LYS A 129 20.03 -3.77 12.75
CA LYS A 129 20.51 -4.96 12.04
C LYS A 129 19.72 -5.27 10.78
N LEU A 130 18.53 -4.69 10.64
CA LEU A 130 17.72 -4.85 9.45
C LEU A 130 18.32 -4.04 8.29
N LYS A 131 18.10 -4.46 7.05
CA LYS A 131 18.64 -3.85 5.85
C LYS A 131 17.53 -3.59 4.84
N PRO A 132 17.58 -2.49 4.08
CA PRO A 132 16.70 -2.32 2.93
C PRO A 132 16.86 -3.47 1.93
N ILE A 133 15.77 -3.81 1.24
CA ILE A 133 15.75 -4.76 0.12
C ILE A 133 15.92 -3.95 -1.17
N ASP A 134 17.06 -4.14 -1.83
CA ASP A 134 17.40 -3.42 -3.06
C ASP A 134 16.96 -4.13 -4.34
N THR A 135 16.62 -5.43 -4.25
CA THR A 135 16.12 -6.24 -5.37
C THR A 135 14.90 -5.57 -6.01
N PRO A 136 14.83 -5.46 -7.36
CA PRO A 136 13.64 -5.00 -8.05
C PRO A 136 12.39 -5.75 -7.55
N THR A 137 11.41 -5.01 -7.05
CA THR A 137 10.30 -5.55 -6.27
C THR A 137 8.95 -5.21 -6.89
N VAL A 138 8.07 -6.21 -6.95
CA VAL A 138 6.66 -6.05 -7.28
C VAL A 138 5.82 -6.28 -6.04
N LEU A 139 5.12 -5.24 -5.59
CA LEU A 139 4.17 -5.28 -4.49
C LEU A 139 2.82 -5.70 -5.03
N LEU A 140 2.40 -6.93 -4.73
CA LEU A 140 1.10 -7.45 -5.12
C LEU A 140 0.09 -7.19 -3.98
N VAL A 141 -0.85 -6.29 -4.23
CA VAL A 141 -1.78 -5.79 -3.21
C VAL A 141 -3.23 -6.01 -3.62
N ASN A 142 -4.12 -6.12 -2.64
CA ASN A 142 -5.57 -6.18 -2.88
C ASN A 142 -6.30 -4.97 -2.29
N ARG A 143 -7.63 -4.94 -2.42
CA ARG A 143 -8.46 -3.80 -1.98
C ARG A 143 -8.24 -3.45 -0.50
N PRO A 144 -8.33 -4.38 0.47
CA PRO A 144 -8.03 -4.08 1.88
C PRO A 144 -6.67 -3.39 2.10
N PHE A 145 -5.61 -3.91 1.48
CA PHE A 145 -4.26 -3.38 1.65
C PHE A 145 -4.10 -2.01 1.00
N ALA A 146 -4.50 -1.89 -0.28
CA ALA A 146 -4.38 -0.65 -1.04
C ALA A 146 -5.19 0.49 -0.39
N SER A 147 -6.41 0.22 0.07
CA SER A 147 -7.25 1.20 0.78
C SER A 147 -6.57 1.80 2.00
N ARG A 148 -5.72 1.00 2.66
CA ARG A 148 -5.03 1.45 3.87
C ARG A 148 -3.70 2.13 3.58
N TYR A 149 -2.94 1.59 2.62
CA TYR A 149 -1.55 1.96 2.42
C TYR A 149 -1.28 2.67 1.09
N TYR A 150 -2.32 3.12 0.37
CA TYR A 150 -2.18 3.81 -0.93
C TYR A 150 -1.15 4.93 -0.94
N ARG A 151 -1.04 5.72 0.14
CA ARG A 151 -0.03 6.80 0.25
C ARG A 151 1.40 6.26 0.29
N ALA A 152 1.62 5.18 1.02
CA ALA A 152 2.92 4.53 1.13
C ALA A 152 3.27 3.78 -0.16
N LEU A 153 2.29 3.13 -0.79
CA LEU A 153 2.43 2.49 -2.09
C LEU A 153 2.78 3.52 -3.18
N ASP A 154 2.12 4.68 -3.18
CA ASP A 154 2.43 5.75 -4.14
C ASP A 154 3.83 6.35 -3.93
N ALA A 155 4.28 6.45 -2.67
CA ALA A 155 5.64 6.85 -2.37
C ALA A 155 6.66 5.79 -2.85
N LEU A 156 6.41 4.52 -2.57
CA LEU A 156 7.28 3.42 -2.97
C LEU A 156 7.39 3.30 -4.50
N GLN A 157 6.27 3.33 -5.23
CA GLN A 157 6.28 3.25 -6.71
C GLN A 157 6.95 4.46 -7.40
N SER A 158 7.20 5.54 -6.66
CA SER A 158 7.93 6.70 -7.18
C SER A 158 9.43 6.43 -7.32
N GLN A 159 9.94 5.38 -6.67
CA GLN A 159 11.34 4.98 -6.73
C GLN A 159 11.59 3.95 -7.86
N PRO A 160 12.76 3.97 -8.51
CA PRO A 160 13.08 2.97 -9.54
C PRO A 160 13.13 1.55 -9.00
N GLY A 161 12.64 0.59 -9.78
CA GLY A 161 12.65 -0.83 -9.41
C GLY A 161 11.63 -1.23 -8.34
N VAL A 162 10.61 -0.40 -8.08
CA VAL A 162 9.41 -0.83 -7.33
C VAL A 162 8.18 -0.59 -8.19
N ALA A 163 7.41 -1.66 -8.40
CA ALA A 163 6.13 -1.60 -9.09
C ALA A 163 5.00 -2.12 -8.18
N VAL A 164 3.80 -1.59 -8.37
CA VAL A 164 2.60 -2.02 -7.64
C VAL A 164 1.60 -2.68 -8.59
N VAL A 165 1.22 -3.91 -8.27
CA VAL A 165 0.15 -4.64 -8.98
C VAL A 165 -1.05 -4.71 -8.06
N PHE A 166 -2.17 -4.17 -8.52
CA PHE A 166 -3.42 -4.16 -7.78
C PHE A 166 -4.38 -5.22 -8.31
N GLU A 167 -4.75 -6.14 -7.42
CA GLU A 167 -5.82 -7.10 -7.64
C GLU A 167 -7.09 -6.62 -6.90
N PRO A 168 -8.19 -6.31 -7.60
CA PRO A 168 -9.41 -5.75 -6.99
C PRO A 168 -10.24 -6.79 -6.20
N SER A 169 -9.58 -7.66 -5.44
CA SER A 169 -10.17 -8.69 -4.59
C SER A 169 -10.29 -8.24 -3.12
N GLY A 170 -11.11 -8.96 -2.36
CA GLY A 170 -11.36 -8.68 -0.94
C GLY A 170 -12.39 -7.55 -0.68
N PRO A 171 -12.91 -7.46 0.55
CA PRO A 171 -13.86 -6.41 0.90
C PRO A 171 -13.19 -5.03 0.85
N PRO A 172 -13.93 -3.93 0.61
CA PRO A 172 -13.44 -2.60 0.94
C PRO A 172 -13.08 -2.53 2.44
N LEU A 173 -12.25 -1.55 2.80
CA LEU A 173 -12.05 -1.20 4.22
C LEU A 173 -13.43 -1.07 4.88
N GLY A 174 -13.58 -1.58 6.13
CA GLY A 174 -14.85 -1.58 6.87
C GLY A 174 -15.54 -0.21 6.89
N GLU A 175 -16.82 -0.19 7.29
CA GLU A 175 -17.78 0.92 7.05
C GLU A 175 -17.13 2.28 6.76
N PRO A 176 -17.42 2.89 5.60
CA PRO A 176 -16.82 4.16 5.25
C PRO A 176 -17.03 5.16 6.39
N PRO A 177 -16.07 6.06 6.66
CA PRO A 177 -16.17 7.01 7.76
C PRO A 177 -17.46 7.86 7.67
N PHE A 178 -18.03 7.98 6.48
CA PHE A 178 -19.34 8.58 6.24
C PHE A 178 -20.20 7.70 5.33
N ARG A 179 -21.17 7.00 5.94
CA ARG A 179 -22.32 6.41 5.23
C ARG A 179 -23.53 7.29 5.51
N LEU A 180 -24.00 8.00 4.48
CA LEU A 180 -25.24 8.76 4.58
C LEU A 180 -26.39 7.84 4.15
N ALA A 181 -27.30 7.57 5.08
CA ALA A 181 -28.56 6.89 4.78
C ALA A 181 -29.63 7.94 4.52
N PHE A 182 -30.20 7.93 3.32
CA PHE A 182 -31.30 8.80 2.94
C PHE A 182 -32.65 8.10 3.19
N PRO A 183 -33.73 8.86 3.47
CA PRO A 183 -35.06 8.31 3.76
C PRO A 183 -35.61 7.34 2.70
N GLU A 184 -35.16 7.49 1.45
CA GLU A 184 -35.56 6.68 0.30
C GLU A 184 -34.84 5.31 0.24
N GLY A 185 -34.07 4.95 1.28
CA GLY A 185 -33.30 3.71 1.32
C GLY A 185 -32.01 3.76 0.49
N VAL A 186 -31.59 4.95 0.06
CA VAL A 186 -30.34 5.18 -0.66
C VAL A 186 -29.19 5.35 0.34
N ALA A 187 -28.14 4.54 0.20
CA ALA A 187 -26.90 4.74 0.93
C ALA A 187 -25.88 5.43 0.01
N VAL A 188 -25.42 6.62 0.40
CA VAL A 188 -24.34 7.33 -0.30
C VAL A 188 -23.05 7.16 0.49
N GLN A 189 -22.01 6.72 -0.21
CA GLN A 189 -20.65 6.67 0.28
C GLN A 189 -19.86 7.81 -0.35
N LEU A 190 -19.28 8.66 0.49
CA LEU A 190 -18.45 9.77 0.04
C LEU A 190 -17.00 9.51 0.45
N SER A 191 -16.09 9.46 -0.53
CA SER A 191 -14.66 9.58 -0.25
C SER A 191 -14.38 11.02 0.15
N THR A 192 -14.00 11.24 1.41
CA THR A 192 -13.64 12.57 1.91
C THR A 192 -12.22 12.97 1.57
N ASP A 193 -11.42 12.00 1.13
CA ASP A 193 -9.98 12.10 0.96
C ASP A 193 -9.61 11.78 -0.49
N LEU A 194 -8.75 12.61 -1.08
CA LEU A 194 -8.24 12.49 -2.44
C LEU A 194 -6.72 12.53 -2.39
N LEU A 195 -6.06 11.43 -2.78
CA LEU A 195 -4.61 11.41 -2.98
C LEU A 195 -4.26 12.36 -4.13
N VAL A 196 -3.24 13.19 -3.94
CA VAL A 196 -2.53 13.84 -5.04
C VAL A 196 -1.21 13.10 -5.19
N GLY A 197 -1.16 12.19 -6.16
CA GLY A 197 -0.03 11.27 -6.34
C GLY A 197 1.25 12.00 -6.76
N HIS A 198 2.39 11.33 -6.63
CA HIS A 198 3.69 11.86 -7.07
C HIS A 198 3.76 12.16 -8.58
N SER A 199 2.83 11.61 -9.36
CA SER A 199 2.64 11.94 -10.79
C SER A 199 1.93 13.28 -11.03
N GLY A 200 1.47 13.97 -9.98
CA GLY A 200 0.63 15.16 -10.08
C GLY A 200 -0.84 14.86 -10.40
N GLN A 201 -1.22 13.59 -10.55
CA GLN A 201 -2.59 13.18 -10.81
C GLN A 201 -3.36 12.87 -9.52
N ALA A 202 -4.68 13.03 -9.58
CA ALA A 202 -5.58 12.66 -8.51
C ALA A 202 -5.83 11.14 -8.45
N GLY A 203 -5.87 10.61 -7.23
CA GLY A 203 -6.15 9.21 -6.91
C GLY A 203 -4.91 8.32 -6.89
N PHE A 204 -5.05 7.13 -6.30
CA PHE A 204 -4.00 6.11 -6.33
C PHE A 204 -3.99 5.38 -7.68
N ARG A 205 -2.80 5.24 -8.27
CA ARG A 205 -2.58 4.64 -9.58
C ARG A 205 -1.52 3.55 -9.47
N PRO A 206 -1.89 2.28 -9.29
CA PRO A 206 -0.93 1.18 -9.38
C PRO A 206 -0.41 1.05 -10.81
N ASP A 207 0.77 0.46 -11.00
CA ASP A 207 1.38 0.25 -12.32
C ASP A 207 0.56 -0.74 -13.17
N ILE A 208 -0.03 -1.75 -12.55
CA ILE A 208 -0.96 -2.69 -13.18
C ILE A 208 -2.20 -2.85 -12.31
N VAL A 209 -3.38 -2.89 -12.94
CA VAL A 209 -4.64 -3.36 -12.35
C VAL A 209 -5.03 -4.65 -13.05
N THR A 210 -5.38 -5.68 -12.31
CA THR A 210 -5.89 -6.93 -12.90
C THR A 210 -7.40 -6.98 -12.89
N ASP A 211 -7.98 -7.66 -13.87
CA ASP A 211 -9.44 -7.85 -13.97
C ASP A 211 -9.97 -8.96 -13.03
N GLY A 212 -9.06 -9.76 -12.47
CA GLY A 212 -9.39 -10.89 -11.60
C GLY A 212 -8.16 -11.44 -10.86
N PRO A 213 -8.35 -12.55 -10.12
CA PRO A 213 -7.27 -13.20 -9.38
C PRO A 213 -6.12 -13.62 -10.29
N ILE A 214 -4.89 -13.28 -9.91
CA ILE A 214 -3.70 -13.73 -10.63
C ILE A 214 -3.39 -15.17 -10.25
N ALA A 215 -3.37 -16.06 -11.25
CA ALA A 215 -3.02 -17.46 -11.03
C ALA A 215 -1.52 -17.61 -10.71
N PRO A 216 -1.11 -18.62 -9.91
CA PRO A 216 0.28 -18.77 -9.48
C PRO A 216 1.31 -18.84 -10.62
N ASP A 217 0.94 -19.45 -11.75
CA ASP A 217 1.73 -19.58 -12.96
C ASP A 217 1.86 -18.27 -13.76
N GLN A 218 0.98 -17.30 -13.52
CA GLN A 218 0.99 -15.99 -14.17
C GLN A 218 1.85 -14.94 -13.41
N LEU A 219 2.20 -15.21 -12.15
CA LEU A 219 2.85 -14.25 -11.26
C LEU A 219 4.16 -13.67 -11.85
N ALA A 220 5.02 -14.52 -12.43
CA ALA A 220 6.29 -14.08 -12.99
C ALA A 220 6.09 -13.12 -14.19
N ALA A 221 5.18 -13.47 -15.10
CA ALA A 221 4.88 -12.66 -16.28
C ALA A 221 4.24 -11.31 -15.91
N VAL A 222 3.35 -11.30 -14.91
CA VAL A 222 2.75 -10.06 -14.39
C VAL A 222 3.82 -9.17 -13.74
N ALA A 223 4.75 -9.76 -12.99
CA ALA A 223 5.83 -9.01 -12.35
C ALA A 223 6.78 -8.37 -13.37
N GLU A 224 7.17 -9.11 -14.41
CA GLU A 224 7.98 -8.59 -15.51
C GLU A 224 7.30 -7.40 -16.20
N ARG A 225 6.01 -7.55 -16.56
CA ARG A 225 5.22 -6.46 -17.14
C ARG A 225 5.14 -5.24 -16.22
N ALA A 226 4.97 -5.44 -14.91
CA ALA A 226 4.84 -4.36 -13.94
C ALA A 226 6.14 -3.55 -13.84
N LEU A 227 7.30 -4.22 -13.79
CA LEU A 227 8.60 -3.57 -13.77
C LEU A 227 8.93 -2.89 -15.12
N ALA A 228 8.50 -3.46 -16.25
CA ALA A 228 8.66 -2.79 -17.55
C ALA A 228 7.84 -1.48 -17.63
N ALA A 229 6.62 -1.48 -17.08
CA ALA A 229 5.74 -0.30 -17.01
C ALA A 229 6.23 0.78 -16.01
N GLU A 230 7.25 0.50 -15.20
CA GLU A 230 7.87 1.49 -14.31
C GLU A 230 8.60 2.60 -15.09
N SER A 231 9.10 2.27 -16.28
CA SER A 231 9.88 3.21 -17.11
C SER A 231 9.03 4.44 -17.49
N ARG A 232 9.53 5.63 -17.09
CA ARG A 232 8.84 6.93 -17.08
C ARG A 232 8.10 7.33 -18.36
N GLU A 233 8.54 6.87 -19.53
CA GLU A 233 7.89 7.16 -20.81
C GLU A 233 6.56 6.40 -20.98
N SER A 234 6.42 5.19 -20.43
CA SER A 234 5.16 4.42 -20.49
C SER A 234 4.09 4.91 -19.49
N ARG A 235 4.52 5.62 -18.44
CA ARG A 235 3.66 6.09 -17.34
C ARG A 235 2.75 7.26 -17.74
N VAL A 236 3.02 7.94 -18.86
CA VAL A 236 2.24 9.08 -19.35
C VAL A 236 1.17 8.65 -20.36
N GLU A 237 1.40 7.59 -21.13
CA GLU A 237 0.54 7.23 -22.28
C GLU A 237 -0.41 6.05 -22.04
N SER A 238 -0.16 5.18 -21.07
CA SER A 238 -1.00 4.01 -20.83
C SER A 238 -1.18 3.74 -19.35
N ARG A 239 -2.20 4.33 -18.71
CA ARG A 239 -2.50 4.01 -17.31
C ARG A 239 -3.99 3.73 -17.05
N PRO A 240 -4.27 2.70 -16.23
CA PRO A 240 -5.62 2.23 -15.93
C PRO A 240 -6.50 3.31 -15.25
N PRO A 241 -7.83 3.13 -15.23
CA PRO A 241 -8.77 4.09 -14.65
C PRO A 241 -8.46 4.42 -13.18
N CYS A 242 -8.96 5.58 -12.73
CA CYS A 242 -8.75 6.06 -11.37
C CYS A 242 -9.49 5.15 -10.42
N TRP A 243 -8.79 4.62 -9.41
CA TRP A 243 -9.46 3.92 -8.33
C TRP A 243 -9.65 4.88 -7.16
N TRP A 244 -10.92 5.20 -6.91
CA TRP A 244 -11.37 5.78 -5.66
C TRP A 244 -11.34 4.63 -4.65
N ILE A 245 -10.29 4.59 -3.84
CA ILE A 245 -10.14 3.62 -2.77
C ILE A 245 -10.64 4.23 -1.46
#